data_AF-A0A6B3I5Q3-F1
#
_entry.id   AF-A0A6B3I5Q3-F1
#
_cell.length_a   1.000
_cell.length_b   1.000
_cell.length_c   1.000
_cell.angle_alpha   90.00
_cell.angle_beta   90.00
_cell.angle_gamma   90.00
#
_symmetry.space_group_name_H-M   'P 1'
#
loop_
_entity.id
_entity.type
_entity.pdbx_description
1 polymer ?
#
loop_
_entity_poly.entity_id
_entity_poly.type
_entity_poly.pdbx_seq_one_letter_code
_entity_poly.pdbx_strand_id
1 'polypeptide(L)'
;YATYGNVDVPHLWPEYARPGTTVLDGERVEIGGRVFGFVGGGLRTPMNTPYEISDEEYAAKVEALGPVDVLCSHIPPEVPELTYDTVARRFER
;
A
#
# COMPACT_ATOMS: atom_id res chain seq x y z
N TYR A 1 10.91 7.50 -0.57
CA TYR A 1 10.24 6.26 -0.11
C TYR A 1 8.93 6.13 -0.85
N ALA A 2 8.59 4.93 -1.31
CA ALA A 2 7.38 4.67 -2.08
C ALA A 2 6.91 3.23 -1.84
N THR A 3 5.59 3.03 -1.95
CA THR A 3 4.97 1.72 -2.13
C THR A 3 4.07 1.79 -3.36
N TYR A 4 3.63 0.64 -3.85
CA TYR A 4 2.92 0.50 -5.12
C TYR A 4 1.41 0.35 -4.92
N GLY A 5 0.63 0.72 -5.93
CA GLY A 5 -0.81 0.49 -6.00
C GLY A 5 -1.17 -0.75 -6.82
N ASN A 6 -2.47 -0.92 -7.07
CA ASN A 6 -3.02 -2.09 -7.76
C ASN A 6 -2.78 -2.09 -9.28
N VAL A 7 -2.50 -0.93 -9.87
CA VAL A 7 -2.19 -0.76 -11.29
C VAL A 7 -0.70 -0.81 -11.60
N ASP A 8 0.15 -0.85 -10.58
CA ASP A 8 1.60 -0.94 -10.72
C ASP A 8 2.06 -2.36 -11.04
N VAL A 9 3.35 -2.50 -11.36
CA VAL A 9 3.99 -3.79 -11.66
C VAL A 9 5.22 -3.95 -10.77
N PRO A 10 5.07 -4.34 -9.49
CA PRO A 10 6.13 -4.27 -8.47
C PRO A 10 7.39 -5.06 -8.80
N HIS A 11 7.26 -6.20 -9.48
CA HIS A 11 8.42 -7.00 -9.89
C HIS A 11 9.33 -6.28 -10.89
N LEU A 12 8.84 -5.26 -11.61
CA LEU A 12 9.63 -4.42 -12.49
C LEU A 12 10.25 -3.21 -11.78
N TRP A 13 9.74 -2.81 -10.61
CA TRP A 13 10.21 -1.60 -9.93
C TRP A 13 11.72 -1.58 -9.65
N PRO A 14 12.38 -2.69 -9.25
CA PRO A 14 13.83 -2.70 -9.07
C PRO A 14 14.63 -2.33 -10.32
N GLU A 15 14.10 -2.56 -11.53
CA GLU A 15 14.76 -2.23 -12.80
C GLU A 15 14.67 -0.73 -13.13
N TYR A 16 13.60 -0.06 -12.68
CA TYR A 16 13.30 1.33 -13.03
C TYR A 16 13.50 2.33 -11.88
N ALA A 17 13.69 1.85 -10.65
CA ALA A 17 13.95 2.68 -9.49
C ALA A 17 15.25 3.49 -9.69
N ARG A 18 15.13 4.81 -9.62
CA ARG A 18 16.27 5.74 -9.77
C ARG A 18 16.89 6.06 -8.41
N PRO A 19 18.16 6.52 -8.36
CA PRO A 19 18.76 7.01 -7.13
C PRO A 19 17.85 8.00 -6.40
N GLY A 20 17.69 7.80 -5.07
CA GLY A 20 16.76 8.56 -4.24
C GLY A 20 15.38 7.92 -4.08
N THR A 21 15.08 6.83 -4.79
CA THR A 21 13.86 6.04 -4.59
C THR A 21 14.17 4.80 -3.77
N THR A 22 13.51 4.69 -2.62
CA THR A 22 13.51 3.47 -1.80
C THR A 22 12.11 2.91 -1.83
N VAL A 23 11.97 1.70 -2.36
CA VAL A 23 10.71 0.95 -2.43
C VAL A 23 10.57 0.15 -1.14
N LEU A 24 9.40 0.20 -0.51
CA LEU A 24 9.10 -0.52 0.73
C LEU A 24 7.70 -1.14 0.62
N ASP A 25 7.57 -2.40 1.03
CA ASP A 25 6.28 -3.11 1.09
C ASP A 25 6.30 -4.23 2.14
N GLY A 26 5.37 -4.17 3.10
CA GLY A 26 5.45 -5.01 4.30
C GLY A 26 6.65 -4.67 5.18
N GLU A 27 7.24 -3.49 4.96
CA GLU A 27 8.48 -3.02 5.59
C GLU A 27 8.27 -1.70 6.32
N ARG A 28 9.11 -1.45 7.31
CA ARG A 28 9.12 -0.20 8.09
C ARG A 28 10.49 0.47 8.07
N VAL A 29 10.50 1.79 8.18
CA VAL A 29 11.72 2.60 8.20
C VAL A 29 11.57 3.80 9.15
N GLU A 30 12.67 4.24 9.75
CA GLU A 30 12.68 5.47 10.54
C GLU A 30 12.96 6.69 9.65
N ILE A 31 12.10 7.70 9.72
CA ILE A 31 12.24 8.97 8.99
C ILE A 31 11.99 10.12 9.98
N GLY A 32 13.03 10.90 10.27
CA GLY A 32 12.92 12.07 11.14
C GLY A 32 12.44 11.73 12.56
N GLY A 33 12.89 10.61 13.13
CA GLY A 33 12.54 10.16 14.48
C GLY A 33 11.13 9.57 14.62
N ARG A 34 10.47 9.22 13.51
CA ARG A 34 9.20 8.48 13.48
C ARG A 34 9.33 7.21 12.66
N VAL A 35 8.64 6.16 13.05
CA VAL A 35 8.57 4.89 12.34
C VAL A 35 7.43 4.93 11.32
N PHE A 36 7.78 4.77 10.05
CA PHE A 36 6.83 4.67 8.94
C PHE A 36 6.71 3.21 8.49
N GLY A 37 5.50 2.69 8.39
CA GLY A 37 5.21 1.39 7.77
C GLY A 37 4.63 1.57 6.37
N PHE A 38 5.00 0.70 5.43
CA PHE A 38 4.54 0.75 4.04
C PHE A 38 3.86 -0.55 3.64
N VAL A 39 2.65 -0.48 3.08
CA VAL A 39 1.90 -1.62 2.53
C VAL A 39 1.32 -1.26 1.16
N GLY A 40 1.77 -1.96 0.13
CA GLY A 40 1.31 -1.77 -1.23
C GLY A 40 0.29 -2.82 -1.68
N GLY A 41 -0.23 -2.61 -2.89
CA GLY A 41 -1.18 -3.49 -3.56
C GLY A 41 -2.63 -3.05 -3.39
N GLY A 42 -3.52 -3.64 -4.18
CA GLY A 42 -4.97 -3.53 -3.99
C GLY A 42 -5.61 -4.88 -3.75
N LEU A 43 -6.81 -4.89 -3.18
CA LEU A 43 -7.61 -6.10 -3.11
C LEU A 43 -8.17 -6.46 -4.47
N ARG A 44 -8.61 -7.71 -4.61
CA ARG A 44 -9.23 -8.18 -5.84
C ARG A 44 -10.53 -7.44 -6.13
N THR A 45 -10.62 -6.87 -7.32
CA THR A 45 -11.82 -6.17 -7.79
C THR A 45 -12.27 -6.73 -9.14
N PRO A 46 -13.50 -6.47 -9.59
CA PRO A 46 -13.91 -6.81 -10.96
C PRO A 46 -13.06 -6.16 -12.06
N MET A 47 -12.24 -5.14 -11.74
CA MET A 47 -11.32 -4.51 -12.69
C MET A 47 -10.11 -5.39 -13.01
N ASN A 48 -9.75 -6.33 -12.12
CA ASN A 48 -8.66 -7.29 -12.30
C ASN A 48 -7.35 -6.62 -12.76
N THR A 49 -6.91 -5.61 -12.00
CA THR A 49 -5.71 -4.82 -12.33
C THR A 49 -4.41 -5.63 -12.12
N PRO A 50 -3.27 -5.22 -12.72
CA PRO A 50 -2.03 -6.01 -12.76
C PRO A 50 -1.48 -6.49 -11.40
N TYR A 51 -1.73 -5.78 -10.32
CA TYR A 51 -1.23 -6.12 -8.99
C TYR A 51 -2.32 -6.06 -7.91
N GLU A 52 -3.32 -6.92 -8.06
CA GLU A 52 -4.28 -7.23 -7.00
C GLU A 52 -3.82 -8.46 -6.20
N ILE A 53 -3.82 -8.35 -4.88
CA ILE A 53 -3.47 -9.43 -3.95
C ILE A 53 -4.71 -9.87 -3.16
N SER A 54 -4.64 -11.02 -2.48
CA SER A 54 -5.77 -11.47 -1.67
C SER A 54 -5.86 -10.69 -0.35
N ASP A 55 -7.05 -10.69 0.25
CA ASP A 55 -7.27 -10.13 1.60
C ASP A 55 -6.29 -10.74 2.61
N GLU A 56 -5.99 -12.04 2.52
CA GLU A 56 -5.05 -12.71 3.42
C GLU A 56 -3.60 -12.23 3.22
N GLU A 57 -3.17 -12.06 1.97
CA GLU A 57 -1.83 -11.55 1.68
C GLU A 57 -1.67 -10.10 2.17
N TYR A 58 -2.68 -9.26 1.92
CA TYR A 58 -2.68 -7.88 2.40
C TYR A 58 -2.67 -7.81 3.93
N ALA A 59 -3.50 -8.61 4.61
CA ALA A 59 -3.52 -8.69 6.06
C ALA A 59 -2.17 -9.13 6.64
N ALA A 60 -1.53 -10.14 6.05
CA ALA A 60 -0.22 -10.60 6.48
C ALA A 60 0.86 -9.50 6.38
N LYS A 61 0.82 -8.68 5.31
CA LYS A 61 1.74 -7.52 5.17
C LYS A 61 1.51 -6.48 6.26
N VAL A 62 0.26 -6.17 6.58
CA VAL A 62 -0.09 -5.23 7.65
C VAL A 62 0.37 -5.74 9.01
N GLU A 63 0.12 -7.02 9.32
CA GLU A 63 0.55 -7.65 10.57
C GLU A 63 2.08 -7.65 10.72
N ALA A 64 2.82 -7.90 9.64
CA ALA A 64 4.29 -7.95 9.66
C ALA A 64 4.95 -6.61 10.04
N LEU A 65 4.27 -5.47 9.82
CA LEU A 65 4.80 -4.16 10.20
C LEU A 65 4.95 -4.00 11.72
N GLY A 66 4.05 -4.61 12.49
CA GLY A 66 3.86 -4.29 13.90
C GLY A 66 3.49 -2.82 14.12
N PRO A 67 3.72 -2.28 15.33
CA PRO A 67 3.41 -0.89 15.64
C PRO A 67 4.28 0.10 14.83
N VAL A 68 3.62 1.11 14.25
CA VAL A 68 4.25 2.22 13.51
C VAL A 68 3.58 3.54 13.88
N ASP A 69 4.31 4.66 13.75
CA ASP A 69 3.77 6.00 14.00
C ASP A 69 2.93 6.52 12.82
N VAL A 70 3.30 6.12 11.60
CA VAL A 70 2.64 6.51 10.36
C VAL A 70 2.51 5.29 9.46
N LEU A 71 1.30 5.02 8.96
CA LEU A 71 1.04 3.99 7.96
C LEU A 71 0.88 4.63 6.58
N CYS A 72 1.67 4.15 5.62
CA CYS A 72 1.57 4.49 4.21
C CYS A 72 1.00 3.28 3.46
N SER A 73 -0.29 3.31 3.15
CA SER A 73 -0.97 2.26 2.40
C SER A 73 -1.55 2.77 1.09
N HIS A 74 -1.66 1.89 0.08
CA HIS A 74 -2.44 2.19 -1.13
C HIS A 74 -3.94 2.18 -0.85
N ILE A 75 -4.41 1.16 -0.12
CA ILE A 75 -5.82 1.01 0.23
C ILE A 75 -6.11 1.87 1.46
N PRO A 76 -7.19 2.69 1.45
CA PRO A 76 -7.58 3.45 2.63
C PRO A 76 -7.97 2.53 3.79
N PRO A 77 -7.80 2.96 5.05
CA PRO A 77 -8.26 2.18 6.19
C PRO A 77 -9.80 2.04 6.14
N GLU A 78 -10.34 1.01 6.78
CA GLU A 78 -11.79 0.77 6.92
C GLU A 78 -12.43 1.75 7.93
N VAL A 79 -12.30 3.04 7.63
CA VAL A 79 -12.87 4.16 8.36
C VAL A 79 -13.80 4.86 7.37
N PRO A 80 -15.13 4.83 7.55
CA PRO A 80 -16.09 5.27 6.54
C PRO A 80 -15.80 6.65 5.93
N GLU A 81 -15.31 7.58 6.73
CA GLU A 81 -14.95 8.94 6.31
C GLU A 81 -13.72 9.01 5.40
N LEU A 82 -12.84 8.01 5.47
CA LEU A 82 -11.61 7.90 4.68
C LEU A 82 -11.75 6.91 3.51
N THR A 83 -12.63 5.92 3.63
CA THR A 83 -12.83 4.88 2.62
C THR A 83 -13.81 5.29 1.51
N TYR A 84 -14.63 6.34 1.72
CA TYR A 84 -15.62 6.77 0.74
C TYR A 84 -15.01 7.71 -0.32
N ASP A 85 -14.93 7.25 -1.56
CA ASP A 85 -14.55 8.10 -2.70
C ASP A 85 -15.72 9.02 -3.07
N THR A 86 -15.51 10.33 -2.92
CA THR A 86 -16.53 11.36 -3.22
C THR A 86 -16.73 11.63 -4.71
N VAL A 87 -15.77 11.25 -5.56
CA VAL A 87 -15.82 11.37 -7.02
C VAL A 87 -16.49 10.14 -7.62
N ALA A 88 -16.02 8.94 -7.28
CA ALA A 88 -16.61 7.67 -7.73
C ALA A 88 -17.93 7.33 -7.00
N ARG A 89 -18.20 8.01 -5.87
CA ARG A 89 -19.40 7.87 -5.02
C ARG A 89 -19.62 6.44 -4.51
N ARG A 90 -18.53 5.79 -4.11
CA ARG A 90 -18.52 4.41 -3.59
C ARG A 90 -17.48 4.26 -2.49
N PHE A 91 -17.59 3.18 -1.72
CA PHE A 91 -16.52 2.76 -0.82
C PHE A 91 -15.43 2.04 -1.60
N GLU A 92 -14.18 2.42 -1.37
CA GLU A 92 -13.01 1.74 -1.92
C GLU A 92 -12.66 0.51 -1.06
N ARG A 93 -12.09 -0.51 -1.69
CA ARG A 93 -11.53 -1.70 -1.04
C ARG A 93 -10.30 -2.14 -1.83
#